data_AF-T1A0Y8-F1
#
_entry.id   AF-T1A0Y8-F1
#
_cell.length_a   1.000
_cell.length_b   1.000
_cell.length_c   1.000
_cell.angle_alpha   90.00
_cell.angle_beta   90.00
_cell.angle_gamma   90.00
#
_symmetry.space_group_name_H-M   'P 1'
#
loop_
_entity.id
_entity.type
_entity.pdbx_description
1 polymer ?
#
loop_
_entity_poly.entity_id
_entity_poly.type
_entity_poly.pdbx_seq_one_letter_code
_entity_poly.pdbx_strand_id
1 'polypeptide(L)'
;QTVSQMVDQVLKLPPSTVIALLAPLAADRKGAHAEALKDLAGQGFMRARIDGRIYELDAPPELDLKRKHTIEAVVDRMRIKSEASQRLAESFETALSLSGGLAR
;
A
#
# COMPACT_ATOMS: atom_id res chain seq x y z
N GLN A 1 18.16 -0.51 3.32
CA GLN A 1 17.72 -1.92 3.32
C GLN A 1 17.52 -2.33 1.87
N THR A 2 17.91 -3.55 1.47
CA THR A 2 17.65 -4.04 0.11
C THR A 2 16.27 -4.69 0.04
N VAL A 3 15.68 -4.79 -1.16
CA VAL A 3 14.40 -5.49 -1.37
C VAL A 3 14.48 -6.93 -0.87
N SER A 4 15.58 -7.65 -1.16
CA SER A 4 15.82 -9.00 -0.64
C SER A 4 15.73 -9.08 0.89
N GLN A 5 16.34 -8.13 1.61
CA GLN A 5 16.26 -8.09 3.07
C GLN A 5 14.83 -7.83 3.59
N MET A 6 14.03 -7.05 2.87
CA MET A 6 12.62 -6.81 3.21
C MET A 6 11.78 -8.09 3.00
N VAL A 7 11.99 -8.77 1.86
CA VAL A 7 11.35 -10.06 1.55
C VAL A 7 11.68 -11.10 2.63
N ASP A 8 12.95 -11.23 2.98
CA ASP A 8 13.41 -12.18 4.01
C ASP A 8 12.77 -11.92 5.37
N GLN A 9 12.49 -10.66 5.71
CA GLN A 9 11.78 -10.32 6.95
C GLN A 9 10.32 -10.77 6.92
N VAL A 10 9.63 -10.57 5.80
CA VAL A 10 8.23 -10.99 5.64
C VAL A 10 8.10 -12.51 5.62
N LEU A 11 9.05 -13.23 5.00
CA LEU A 11 9.05 -14.69 4.95
C LEU A 11 9.30 -15.36 6.32
N LYS A 12 9.75 -14.61 7.33
CA LYS A 12 9.86 -15.07 8.73
C LYS A 12 8.52 -15.07 9.48
N LEU A 13 7.48 -14.46 8.92
CA LEU A 13 6.14 -14.53 9.50
C LEU A 13 5.61 -15.97 9.47
N PRO A 14 4.70 -16.34 10.38
CA PRO A 14 4.10 -17.66 10.39
C PRO A 14 3.50 -18.02 9.02
N PRO A 15 3.69 -19.26 8.53
CA PRO A 15 3.06 -19.71 7.31
C PRO A 15 1.54 -19.48 7.35
N SER A 16 0.94 -19.19 6.21
CA SER A 16 -0.48 -18.87 6.09
C SER A 16 -0.95 -17.54 6.70
N THR A 17 -0.02 -16.70 7.20
CA THR A 17 -0.35 -15.31 7.56
C THR A 17 -0.84 -14.54 6.33
N VAL A 18 -1.96 -13.83 6.45
CA VAL A 18 -2.46 -12.94 5.40
C VAL A 18 -1.90 -11.55 5.64
N ILE A 19 -1.21 -11.01 4.64
CA ILE A 19 -0.63 -9.67 4.68
C ILE A 19 -1.22 -8.80 3.58
N ALA A 20 -1.14 -7.49 3.79
CA ALA A 20 -1.31 -6.49 2.75
C ALA A 20 -0.03 -5.66 2.71
N LEU A 21 0.58 -5.53 1.53
CA LEU A 21 1.71 -4.65 1.31
C LEU A 21 1.19 -3.28 0.89
N LEU A 22 1.66 -2.24 1.58
CA LEU A 22 1.13 -0.89 1.45
C LEU A 22 2.22 0.09 1.03
N ALA A 23 1.86 1.00 0.12
CA ALA A 23 2.71 2.11 -0.29
C ALA A 23 2.15 3.43 0.26
N PRO A 24 2.80 4.07 1.24
CA PRO A 24 2.32 5.33 1.81
C PRO A 24 2.55 6.50 0.85
N LEU A 25 1.51 7.27 0.56
CA LEU A 25 1.55 8.40 -0.38
C LEU A 25 1.37 9.73 0.32
N ALA A 26 0.52 9.74 1.35
CA ALA A 26 0.30 10.87 2.23
C ALA A 26 0.25 10.37 3.66
N ALA A 27 1.04 10.98 4.54
CA ALA A 27 0.99 10.74 5.97
C ALA A 27 0.69 12.05 6.68
N ASP A 28 -0.37 12.08 7.48
CA ASP A 28 -0.78 13.24 8.29
C ASP A 28 -0.96 14.55 7.51
N ARG A 29 -1.40 14.46 6.24
CA ARG A 29 -1.62 15.63 5.38
C ARG A 29 -3.07 16.06 5.40
N LYS A 30 -3.29 17.37 5.55
CA LYS A 30 -4.63 17.97 5.40
C LYS A 30 -5.04 18.00 3.93
N GLY A 31 -6.33 17.84 3.66
CA GLY A 31 -6.89 18.01 2.33
C GLY A 31 -7.87 16.92 1.93
N ALA A 32 -8.60 17.16 0.85
CA ALA A 32 -9.57 16.19 0.30
C ALA A 32 -8.89 15.06 -0.51
N HIS A 33 -7.63 15.24 -0.92
CA HIS A 33 -6.80 14.27 -1.66
C HIS A 33 -7.45 13.62 -2.89
N ALA A 34 -8.47 14.25 -3.48
CA ALA A 34 -9.22 13.70 -4.62
C ALA A 34 -8.33 13.41 -5.83
N GLU A 35 -7.36 14.29 -6.12
CA GLU A 35 -6.42 14.10 -7.22
C GLU A 35 -5.51 12.89 -6.99
N ALA A 36 -4.96 12.73 -5.78
CA ALA A 36 -4.12 11.58 -5.43
C ALA A 36 -4.87 10.24 -5.53
N LEU A 37 -6.14 10.20 -5.12
CA LEU A 37 -6.98 9.00 -5.25
C LEU A 37 -7.31 8.70 -6.72
N LYS A 38 -7.55 9.73 -7.52
CA LYS A 38 -7.77 9.59 -8.97
C LYS A 38 -6.52 9.11 -9.70
N ASP A 39 -5.35 9.63 -9.34
CA ASP A 39 -4.07 9.22 -9.92
C ASP A 39 -3.76 7.76 -9.60
N LEU A 40 -4.11 7.29 -8.39
CA LEU A 40 -4.00 5.87 -8.06
C LEU A 40 -4.92 5.00 -8.91
N ALA A 41 -6.18 5.39 -9.05
CA ALA A 41 -7.12 4.67 -9.91
C ALA A 41 -6.63 4.63 -11.37
N GLY A 42 -6.10 5.75 -11.87
CA GLY A 42 -5.52 5.86 -13.22
C GLY A 42 -4.27 5.00 -13.43
N GLN A 43 -3.52 4.70 -12.37
CA GLN A 43 -2.39 3.76 -12.37
C GLN A 43 -2.83 2.29 -12.26
N GLY A 44 -4.13 2.01 -12.16
CA GLY A 44 -4.68 0.65 -12.11
C GLY A 44 -4.80 0.07 -10.70
N PHE A 45 -4.58 0.87 -9.65
CA PHE A 45 -4.84 0.43 -8.28
C PHE A 45 -6.35 0.42 -8.02
N MET A 46 -6.85 -0.67 -7.43
CA MET A 46 -8.27 -0.81 -7.11
C MET A 46 -8.62 -0.38 -5.68
N ARG A 47 -7.64 -0.40 -4.76
CA ARG A 47 -7.89 -0.20 -3.33
C ARG A 47 -6.83 0.70 -2.69
N ALA A 48 -7.26 1.50 -1.73
CA ALA A 48 -6.40 2.28 -0.87
C ALA A 48 -6.83 2.14 0.59
N ARG A 49 -5.87 2.17 1.51
CA ARG A 49 -6.12 2.33 2.94
C ARG A 49 -6.10 3.81 3.27
N ILE A 50 -7.22 4.33 3.73
CA ILE A 50 -7.42 5.73 4.12
C ILE A 50 -7.80 5.75 5.59
N ASP A 51 -6.98 6.43 6.41
CA ASP A 51 -7.14 6.52 7.86
C ASP A 51 -7.35 5.14 8.54
N GLY A 52 -6.58 4.15 8.07
CA GLY A 52 -6.61 2.79 8.61
C GLY A 52 -7.73 1.90 8.08
N ARG A 53 -8.64 2.41 7.23
CA ARG A 53 -9.72 1.61 6.61
C ARG A 53 -9.49 1.44 5.12
N ILE A 54 -9.74 0.25 4.59
CA ILE A 54 -9.58 -0.04 3.16
C ILE A 54 -10.86 0.36 2.42
N TYR A 55 -10.70 1.11 1.33
CA TYR A 55 -11.76 1.53 0.42
C TYR A 55 -11.42 1.13 -1.01
N GLU A 56 -12.44 0.97 -1.83
CA GLU A 56 -12.30 0.83 -3.28
C GLU A 56 -12.15 2.21 -3.91
N LEU A 57 -11.23 2.34 -4.86
CA LEU A 57 -10.91 3.61 -5.48
C LEU A 57 -11.96 4.09 -6.49
N ASP A 58 -12.87 3.20 -6.91
CA ASP A 58 -14.05 3.56 -7.71
C ASP A 58 -15.12 4.28 -6.89
N ALA A 59 -15.11 4.09 -5.57
CA ALA A 59 -16.04 4.72 -4.63
C ALA A 59 -15.31 5.13 -3.33
N PRO A 60 -14.36 6.09 -3.40
CA PRO A 60 -13.60 6.51 -2.24
C PRO A 60 -14.48 7.31 -1.26
N PRO A 61 -14.13 7.34 0.03
CA PRO A 61 -14.83 8.16 1.01
C PRO A 61 -14.58 9.65 0.74
N GLU A 62 -15.52 10.50 1.13
CA GLU A 62 -15.31 11.94 1.16
C GLU A 62 -14.36 12.31 2.32
N LEU A 63 -13.31 13.09 2.04
CA LEU A 63 -12.31 13.50 3.00
C LEU A 63 -12.45 14.98 3.36
N ASP A 64 -12.39 15.27 4.66
CA ASP A 64 -12.53 16.63 5.18
C ASP A 64 -11.24 17.43 4.95
N LEU A 65 -11.35 18.53 4.19
CA LEU A 65 -10.25 19.43 3.87
C LEU A 65 -9.47 19.93 5.11
N LYS A 66 -10.13 20.06 6.26
CA LYS A 66 -9.54 20.60 7.49
C LYS A 66 -8.84 19.53 8.33
N ARG A 67 -9.11 18.25 8.10
CA ARG A 67 -8.56 17.13 8.86
C ARG A 67 -7.33 16.56 8.18
N LYS A 68 -6.44 15.99 8.99
CA LYS A 68 -5.28 15.24 8.50
C LYS A 68 -5.72 13.83 8.13
N HIS A 69 -5.19 13.36 7.01
CA HIS A 69 -5.46 12.03 6.48
C HIS A 69 -4.16 11.29 6.19
N THR A 70 -4.21 9.97 6.30
CA THR A 70 -3.17 9.06 5.83
C THR A 70 -3.73 8.21 4.70
N ILE A 71 -3.02 8.18 3.57
CA ILE A 71 -3.41 7.47 2.35
C ILE A 71 -2.27 6.54 1.95
N GLU A 72 -2.60 5.26 1.82
CA GLU A 72 -1.68 4.21 1.45
C GLU A 72 -2.31 3.38 0.34
N ALA A 73 -1.62 3.20 -0.79
CA ALA A 73 -2.10 2.29 -1.84
C ALA A 73 -1.94 0.84 -1.36
N VAL A 74 -2.97 0.01 -1.62
CA VAL A 74 -2.86 -1.44 -1.40
C VAL A 74 -2.22 -2.04 -2.64
N VAL A 75 -0.93 -2.35 -2.55
CA VAL A 75 -0.14 -2.83 -3.69
C VAL A 75 -0.39 -4.31 -3.92
N ASP A 76 -0.33 -5.11 -2.84
CA ASP A 76 -0.63 -6.53 -2.92
C ASP A 76 -1.32 -7.02 -1.64
N ARG A 77 -2.12 -8.07 -1.78
CA ARG A 77 -2.68 -8.86 -0.67
C ARG A 77 -2.43 -10.32 -0.96
N MET A 78 -1.67 -10.96 -0.08
CA MET A 78 -1.33 -12.36 -0.26
C MET A 78 -1.17 -13.09 1.07
N ARG A 79 -1.30 -14.41 0.98
CA ARG A 79 -0.98 -15.32 2.07
C ARG A 79 0.49 -15.73 1.95
N ILE A 80 1.23 -15.66 3.06
CA ILE A 80 2.63 -16.06 3.09
C ILE A 80 2.78 -17.56 2.87
N LYS A 81 3.61 -17.91 1.88
CA LYS A 81 4.02 -19.26 1.50
C LYS A 81 5.51 -19.26 1.17
N SER A 82 6.15 -20.42 1.17
CA SER A 82 7.56 -20.60 0.82
C SER A 82 7.92 -20.13 -0.60
N GLU A 83 6.96 -20.21 -1.53
CA GLU A 83 7.11 -19.80 -2.94
C GLU A 83 6.77 -18.32 -3.21
N ALA A 84 6.46 -17.53 -2.17
CA ALA A 84 6.02 -16.14 -2.30
C ALA A 84 7.15 -15.13 -2.57
N SER A 85 8.41 -15.54 -2.52
CA SER A 85 9.58 -14.64 -2.52
C SER A 85 9.65 -13.71 -3.73
N GLN A 86 9.49 -14.26 -4.94
CA GLN A 86 9.57 -13.48 -6.18
C GLN A 86 8.42 -12.45 -6.26
N ARG A 87 7.18 -12.87 -6.00
CA ARG A 87 6.02 -11.98 -5.98
C ARG A 87 6.15 -10.88 -4.92
N LEU A 88 6.69 -11.21 -3.74
CA LEU A 88 6.96 -10.22 -2.70
C LEU A 88 7.99 -9.20 -3.17
N ALA A 89 9.07 -9.63 -3.82
CA ALA A 89 10.09 -8.72 -4.36
C ALA A 89 9.49 -7.74 -5.37
N GLU A 90 8.74 -8.24 -6.37
CA GLU A 90 8.05 -7.42 -7.36
C GLU A 90 7.06 -6.42 -6.72
N SER A 91 6.34 -6.88 -5.69
CA SER A 91 5.41 -6.03 -4.93
C SER A 91 6.14 -4.95 -4.12
N PHE A 92 7.28 -5.28 -3.51
CA PHE A 92 8.12 -4.30 -2.80
C PHE A 92 8.69 -3.26 -3.75
N GLU A 93 9.20 -3.66 -4.92
CA GLU A 93 9.68 -2.71 -5.94
C GLU A 93 8.58 -1.73 -6.35
N THR A 94 7.37 -2.25 -6.59
CA THR A 94 6.20 -1.44 -6.91
C THR A 94 5.87 -0.47 -5.77
N ALA A 95 5.81 -0.96 -4.53
CA ALA A 95 5.48 -0.14 -3.36
C ALA A 95 6.50 0.97 -3.10
N LEU A 96 7.79 0.65 -3.22
CA LEU A 96 8.89 1.58 -3.04
C LEU A 96 8.91 2.64 -4.16
N SER A 97 8.69 2.23 -5.41
CA SER A 97 8.62 3.17 -6.54
C SER A 97 7.48 4.17 -6.36
N LEU A 98 6.30 3.68 -5.96
CA LEU A 98 5.10 4.50 -5.82
C LEU A 98 5.17 5.51 -4.66
N SER A 99 5.82 5.15 -3.55
CA SER A 99 5.89 5.98 -2.33
C SER A 99 7.16 6.82 -2.20
N GLY A 100 8.11 6.69 -3.14
CA GLY A 100 9.43 7.32 -3.03
C GLY A 100 10.36 6.64 -2.02
N GLY A 101 10.23 5.33 -1.83
CA GLY A 101 11.16 4.50 -1.06
C GLY A 101 10.62 3.96 0.26
N LEU A 102 9.30 3.95 0.46
CA LEU A 102 8.65 3.47 1.68
C LEU A 102 7.69 2.29 1.42
N ALA A 103 7.64 1.32 2.32
CA ALA A 103 6.68 0.23 2.27
C ALA A 103 6.26 -0.15 3.69
N ARG A 104 5.01 -0.60 3.87
CA ARG A 104 4.42 -0.95 5.16
C ARG A 104 3.64 -2.26 5.10
#